data_AF-A0A7D7MA96-F1
#
_entry.id   AF-A0A7D7MA96-F1
#
_cell.length_a   1.000
_cell.length_b   1.000
_cell.length_c   1.000
_cell.angle_alpha   90.00
_cell.angle_beta   90.00
_cell.angle_gamma   90.00
#
_symmetry.space_group_name_H-M   'P 1'
#
loop_
_entity.id
_entity.type
_entity.pdbx_description
1 polymer ?
#
loop_
_entity_poly.entity_id
_entity_poly.type
_entity_poly.pdbx_seq_one_letter_code
_entity_poly.pdbx_strand_id
1 'polypeptide(L)'
;MERYFFYFLENMALIIAMMYIGLKAREYLAPKLAESRVAPLFTGLLTGFLAFAIMYNPLLQEGMRIDLREAPLFFIAFVGGWLPGTIAMIIPVIYRIIMEGPMVWHGILLVILLPVVIGSLFHGWKNPRQAYALVNIKRMMMGFTVFEVIKSVGMVLSTPASIEMAVIMAVMASIGVMAMGLILNDTHRNIIRSKALEHDSTHDSLTGLPNLRFFHEQVRELKYRGVPMAIVMMDVDHFKNYNDTHGHPAGDVVLQSIGRLMKEEMRSGDVIARYGGEEFILCFTEVSTERQVFEQADALRARIEDYAFYGGEQQPGGRITVSLGAAISSTEQPVDELIEKADRALYHSKDSGRNQVTVVKVKANIEPASEYQVNT
;
A
#
# COMPACT_ATOMS: atom_id res chain seq x y z
N MET A 1 16.64 -17.37 39.47
CA MET A 1 17.16 -16.90 38.17
C MET A 1 16.73 -17.79 37.00
N GLU A 2 17.07 -19.08 36.98
CA GLU A 2 16.72 -19.99 35.86
C GLU A 2 15.21 -20.03 35.52
N ARG A 3 14.35 -20.14 36.54
CA ARG A 3 12.89 -20.14 36.37
C ARG A 3 12.34 -18.85 35.74
N TYR A 4 12.88 -17.68 36.11
CA TYR A 4 12.50 -16.40 35.51
C TYR A 4 12.93 -16.32 34.05
N PHE A 5 14.11 -16.85 33.72
CA PHE A 5 14.63 -16.85 32.36
C PHE A 5 13.78 -17.70 31.41
N PHE A 6 13.43 -18.93 31.77
CA PHE A 6 12.54 -19.76 30.94
C PHE A 6 11.14 -19.16 30.83
N TYR A 7 10.60 -18.64 31.93
CA TYR A 7 9.32 -17.95 31.94
C TYR A 7 9.31 -16.74 30.99
N PHE A 8 10.40 -15.96 30.99
CA PHE A 8 10.58 -14.84 30.07
C PHE A 8 10.57 -15.30 28.62
N LEU A 9 11.33 -16.35 28.28
CA LEU A 9 11.40 -16.86 26.92
C LEU A 9 10.05 -17.36 26.41
N GLU A 10 9.29 -18.09 27.24
CA GLU A 10 7.94 -18.57 26.88
C GLU A 10 6.99 -17.39 26.56
N ASN A 11 6.97 -16.36 27.41
CA ASN A 11 6.14 -15.18 27.20
C ASN A 11 6.59 -14.37 25.98
N MET A 12 7.89 -14.21 25.79
CA MET A 12 8.44 -13.52 24.61
C MET A 12 8.09 -14.27 23.32
N ALA A 13 8.20 -15.60 23.32
CA ALA A 13 7.82 -16.42 22.18
C ALA A 13 6.32 -16.25 21.86
N LEU A 14 5.45 -16.28 22.87
CA LEU A 14 4.01 -16.06 22.70
C LEU A 14 3.70 -14.66 22.16
N ILE A 15 4.31 -13.62 22.75
CA ILE A 15 4.19 -12.23 22.32
C ILE A 15 4.60 -12.08 20.86
N ILE A 16 5.79 -12.55 20.50
CA ILE A 16 6.34 -12.42 19.16
C ILE A 16 5.49 -13.19 18.15
N ALA A 17 5.09 -14.43 18.47
CA ALA A 17 4.28 -15.27 17.59
C ALA A 17 2.91 -14.63 17.32
N MET A 18 2.19 -14.21 18.37
CA MET A 18 0.87 -13.60 18.22
C MET A 18 0.92 -12.24 17.55
N MET A 19 1.95 -11.44 17.84
CA MET A 19 2.17 -10.17 17.17
C MET A 19 2.46 -10.38 15.67
N TYR A 20 3.34 -11.33 15.33
CA TYR A 20 3.66 -11.67 13.95
C TYR A 20 2.42 -12.14 13.19
N ILE A 21 1.63 -13.06 13.77
CA ILE A 21 0.37 -13.53 13.19
C ILE A 21 -0.60 -12.36 12.99
N GLY A 22 -0.77 -11.49 13.98
CA GLY A 22 -1.64 -10.32 13.90
C GLY A 22 -1.23 -9.35 12.79
N LEU A 23 0.07 -9.07 12.65
CA LEU A 23 0.61 -8.23 11.60
C LEU A 23 0.45 -8.86 10.21
N LYS A 24 0.73 -10.15 10.06
CA LYS A 24 0.58 -10.85 8.78
C LYS A 24 -0.86 -11.08 8.36
N ALA A 25 -1.77 -11.34 9.30
CA ALA A 25 -3.20 -11.39 9.03
C ALA A 25 -3.71 -10.04 8.50
N ARG A 26 -3.24 -8.94 9.10
CA ARG A 26 -3.56 -7.58 8.65
C ARG A 26 -2.98 -7.28 7.26
N GLU A 27 -1.79 -7.77 6.96
CA GLU A 27 -1.11 -7.56 5.67
C GLU A 27 -1.74 -8.37 4.52
N TYR A 28 -1.95 -9.67 4.70
CA TYR A 28 -2.35 -10.57 3.61
C TYR A 28 -3.84 -10.92 3.58
N LEU A 29 -4.47 -11.12 4.75
CA LEU A 29 -5.85 -11.63 4.81
C LEU A 29 -6.88 -10.52 4.77
N ALA A 30 -6.54 -9.34 5.32
CA ALA A 30 -7.51 -8.25 5.48
C ALA A 30 -6.91 -6.85 5.25
N PRO A 31 -6.25 -6.56 4.10
CA PRO A 31 -5.63 -5.26 3.84
C PRO A 31 -6.64 -4.11 3.84
N LYS A 32 -7.85 -4.32 3.28
CA LYS A 32 -8.93 -3.32 3.32
C LYS A 32 -9.44 -3.05 4.75
N LEU A 33 -9.41 -4.07 5.61
CA LEU A 33 -9.77 -3.93 7.02
C LEU A 33 -8.72 -3.12 7.78
N ALA A 34 -7.44 -3.29 7.45
CA ALA A 34 -6.32 -2.58 8.06
C ALA A 34 -6.43 -1.05 7.91
N GLU A 35 -6.97 -0.60 6.78
CA GLU A 35 -7.16 0.81 6.45
C GLU A 35 -8.57 1.32 6.83
N SER A 36 -9.42 0.44 7.36
CA SER A 36 -10.81 0.76 7.72
C SER A 36 -10.94 1.46 9.07
N ARG A 37 -12.09 2.13 9.28
CA ARG A 37 -12.43 2.76 10.57
C ARG A 37 -12.62 1.77 11.73
N VAL A 38 -12.83 0.48 11.43
CA VAL A 38 -13.04 -0.56 12.45
C VAL A 38 -11.75 -1.29 12.84
N ALA A 39 -10.63 -1.03 12.16
CA ALA A 39 -9.33 -1.65 12.48
C ALA A 39 -8.92 -1.55 13.96
N PRO A 40 -9.15 -0.43 14.68
CA PRO A 40 -8.84 -0.33 16.10
C PRO A 40 -9.61 -1.33 16.98
N LEU A 41 -10.85 -1.69 16.60
CA LEU A 41 -11.64 -2.67 17.36
C LEU A 41 -11.03 -4.07 17.27
N PHE A 42 -10.69 -4.51 16.06
CA PHE A 42 -10.08 -5.82 15.85
C PHE A 42 -8.71 -5.95 16.48
N THR A 43 -7.87 -4.92 16.36
CA THR A 43 -6.54 -4.89 16.97
C THR A 43 -6.62 -4.91 18.49
N GLY A 44 -7.54 -4.13 19.09
CA GLY A 44 -7.81 -4.19 20.52
C GLY A 44 -8.24 -5.58 21.00
N LEU A 45 -9.20 -6.22 20.31
CA LEU A 45 -9.66 -7.57 20.67
C LEU A 45 -8.54 -8.62 20.60
N LEU A 46 -7.74 -8.59 19.52
CA LEU A 46 -6.61 -9.51 19.36
C LEU A 46 -5.56 -9.32 20.47
N THR A 47 -5.24 -8.06 20.81
CA THR A 47 -4.33 -7.77 21.92
C THR A 47 -4.91 -8.18 23.26
N GLY A 48 -6.22 -8.01 23.48
CA GLY A 48 -6.87 -8.48 24.70
C GLY A 48 -6.83 -10.00 24.85
N PHE A 49 -6.99 -10.74 23.74
CA PHE A 49 -6.80 -12.19 23.73
C PHE A 49 -5.34 -12.58 24.00
N LEU A 50 -4.36 -11.90 23.41
CA LEU A 50 -2.94 -12.12 23.72
C LEU A 50 -2.64 -11.86 25.20
N ALA A 51 -3.13 -10.75 25.74
CA ALA A 51 -2.98 -10.44 27.16
C ALA A 51 -3.57 -11.57 28.02
N PHE A 52 -4.79 -12.04 27.72
CA PHE A 52 -5.41 -13.20 28.37
C PHE A 52 -4.56 -14.47 28.26
N ALA A 53 -4.02 -14.80 27.08
CA ALA A 53 -3.19 -15.98 26.89
C ALA A 53 -1.93 -15.96 27.76
N ILE A 54 -1.34 -14.77 27.96
CA ILE A 54 -0.24 -14.55 28.91
C ILE A 54 -0.72 -14.75 30.36
N MET A 55 -1.92 -14.26 30.73
CA MET A 55 -2.49 -14.47 32.07
C MET A 55 -2.74 -15.94 32.40
N TYR A 56 -3.04 -16.75 31.38
CA TYR A 56 -3.46 -18.13 31.55
C TYR A 56 -2.35 -19.03 32.11
N ASN A 57 -1.08 -18.70 31.82
CA ASN A 57 0.08 -19.41 32.35
C ASN A 57 0.99 -18.46 33.16
N PRO A 58 0.61 -18.09 34.40
CA PRO A 58 1.38 -17.16 35.21
C PRO A 58 2.55 -17.84 35.91
N LEU A 59 3.60 -17.08 36.19
CA LEU A 59 4.66 -17.50 37.11
C LEU A 59 4.14 -17.41 38.55
N LEU A 60 4.13 -18.55 39.24
CA LEU A 60 3.79 -18.61 40.67
C LEU A 60 5.04 -18.39 41.53
N GLN A 61 5.10 -17.26 42.22
CA GLN A 61 6.22 -16.91 43.09
C GLN A 61 5.75 -16.09 44.28
N GLU A 62 6.23 -16.42 45.49
CA GLU A 62 5.87 -15.72 46.74
C GLU A 62 4.34 -15.63 46.96
N GLY A 63 3.58 -16.65 46.52
CA GLY A 63 2.12 -16.68 46.61
C GLY A 63 1.41 -15.78 45.59
N MET A 64 2.15 -15.12 44.70
CA MET A 64 1.61 -14.26 43.64
C MET A 64 1.61 -14.95 42.29
N ARG A 65 0.68 -14.52 41.43
CA ARG A 65 0.63 -14.83 40.00
C ARG A 65 1.20 -13.62 39.26
N ILE A 66 2.34 -13.80 38.61
CA ILE A 66 3.03 -12.72 37.91
C ILE A 66 3.18 -13.11 36.44
N ASP A 67 2.98 -12.14 35.56
CA ASP A 67 3.09 -12.32 34.12
C ASP A 67 3.48 -11.02 33.43
N LEU A 68 3.53 -11.04 32.08
CA LEU A 68 3.95 -9.93 31.25
C LEU A 68 2.81 -9.31 30.42
N ARG A 69 1.55 -9.45 30.86
CA ARG A 69 0.38 -8.93 30.13
C ARG A 69 0.42 -7.41 29.95
N GLU A 70 1.11 -6.69 30.82
CA GLU A 70 1.19 -5.23 30.77
C GLU A 70 1.90 -4.73 29.51
N ALA A 71 2.84 -5.52 28.95
CA ALA A 71 3.57 -5.15 27.76
C ALA A 71 2.64 -4.98 26.54
N PRO A 72 1.83 -5.99 26.14
CA PRO A 72 0.89 -5.81 25.03
C PRO A 72 -0.18 -4.75 25.30
N LEU A 73 -0.67 -4.63 26.54
CA LEU A 73 -1.69 -3.64 26.91
C LEU A 73 -1.17 -2.20 26.82
N PHE A 74 0.03 -1.93 27.32
CA PHE A 74 0.69 -0.64 27.14
C PHE A 74 0.93 -0.37 25.66
N PHE A 75 1.49 -1.35 24.94
CA PHE A 75 1.88 -1.19 23.56
C PHE A 75 0.72 -0.80 22.66
N ILE A 76 -0.42 -1.50 22.76
CA ILE A 76 -1.60 -1.18 21.93
C ILE A 76 -2.19 0.19 22.27
N ALA A 77 -2.17 0.58 23.55
CA ALA A 77 -2.64 1.90 23.97
C ALA A 77 -1.70 3.02 23.50
N PHE A 78 -0.38 2.79 23.49
CA PHE A 78 0.59 3.72 22.94
C PHE A 78 0.43 3.88 21.42
N VAL A 79 0.31 2.77 20.70
CA VAL A 79 0.22 2.76 19.23
C VAL A 79 -1.12 3.28 18.74
N GLY A 80 -2.22 2.81 19.33
CA GLY A 80 -3.57 3.05 18.84
C GLY A 80 -4.41 4.02 19.69
N GLY A 81 -3.91 4.47 20.83
CA GLY A 81 -4.62 5.37 21.73
C GLY A 81 -5.71 4.68 22.56
N TRP A 82 -6.66 5.49 23.03
CA TRP A 82 -7.68 5.08 23.98
C TRP A 82 -8.58 3.95 23.49
N LEU A 83 -9.09 4.03 22.26
CA LEU A 83 -10.09 3.09 21.75
C LEU A 83 -9.58 1.63 21.72
N PRO A 84 -8.49 1.29 21.01
CA PRO A 84 -8.00 -0.08 21.01
C PRO A 84 -7.46 -0.50 22.39
N GLY A 85 -6.92 0.44 23.19
CA GLY A 85 -6.48 0.17 24.55
C GLY A 85 -7.62 -0.24 25.50
N THR A 86 -8.75 0.47 25.47
CA THR A 86 -9.92 0.14 26.30
C THR A 86 -10.59 -1.15 25.88
N ILE A 87 -10.55 -1.49 24.59
CA ILE A 87 -11.05 -2.77 24.08
C ILE A 87 -10.14 -3.91 24.53
N ALA A 88 -8.82 -3.72 24.49
CA ALA A 88 -7.84 -4.74 24.87
C ALA A 88 -7.93 -5.13 26.34
N MET A 89 -8.37 -4.25 27.24
CA MET A 89 -8.51 -4.58 28.66
C MET A 89 -9.74 -5.42 29.01
N ILE A 90 -10.76 -5.52 28.15
CA ILE A 90 -12.05 -6.16 28.48
C ILE A 90 -11.86 -7.62 28.90
N ILE A 91 -11.21 -8.43 28.06
CA ILE A 91 -11.00 -9.86 28.34
C ILE A 91 -10.10 -10.07 29.58
N PRO A 92 -8.94 -9.39 29.71
CA PRO A 92 -8.12 -9.45 30.92
C PRO A 92 -8.84 -9.06 32.22
N VAL A 93 -9.69 -8.02 32.20
CA VAL A 93 -10.47 -7.60 33.38
C VAL A 93 -11.45 -8.69 33.78
N ILE A 94 -12.22 -9.23 32.84
CA ILE A 94 -13.18 -10.29 33.11
C ILE A 94 -12.45 -11.52 33.69
N TYR A 95 -11.37 -11.96 33.05
CA TYR A 95 -10.61 -13.10 33.54
C TYR A 95 -9.98 -12.85 34.93
N ARG A 96 -9.54 -11.62 35.22
CA ARG A 96 -8.99 -11.25 36.53
C ARG A 96 -10.06 -11.28 37.63
N ILE A 97 -11.30 -10.90 37.35
CA ILE A 97 -12.40 -10.96 38.32
C ILE A 97 -12.74 -12.42 38.64
N ILE A 98 -12.81 -13.28 37.62
CA ILE A 98 -13.11 -14.71 37.77
C ILE A 98 -12.05 -15.46 38.59
N MET A 99 -10.79 -15.04 38.52
CA MET A 99 -9.70 -15.68 39.29
C MET A 99 -9.85 -15.53 40.81
N GLU A 100 -10.69 -14.60 41.28
CA GLU A 100 -10.88 -14.25 42.69
C GLU A 100 -9.55 -13.91 43.42
N GLY A 101 -9.64 -13.63 44.72
CA GLY A 101 -8.48 -13.40 45.58
C GLY A 101 -8.30 -11.95 46.09
N PRO A 102 -7.43 -11.75 47.08
CA PRO A 102 -7.35 -10.50 47.84
C PRO A 102 -6.82 -9.31 47.02
N MET A 103 -6.07 -9.58 45.94
CA MET A 103 -5.40 -8.56 45.11
C MET A 103 -6.05 -8.38 43.73
N VAL A 104 -7.33 -8.72 43.57
CA VAL A 104 -8.05 -8.55 42.30
C VAL A 104 -8.02 -7.09 41.85
N TRP A 105 -8.47 -6.16 42.71
CA TRP A 105 -8.55 -4.74 42.38
C TRP A 105 -7.20 -4.09 42.12
N HIS A 106 -6.19 -4.40 42.94
CA HIS A 106 -4.83 -3.93 42.72
C HIS A 106 -4.27 -4.39 41.37
N GLY A 107 -4.50 -5.66 41.00
CA GLY A 107 -4.10 -6.18 39.70
C GLY A 107 -4.81 -5.50 38.53
N ILE A 108 -6.11 -5.22 38.65
CA ILE A 108 -6.85 -4.48 37.63
C ILE A 108 -6.32 -3.05 37.49
N LEU A 109 -6.15 -2.32 38.59
CA LEU A 109 -5.74 -0.92 38.57
C LEU A 109 -4.28 -0.76 38.08
N LEU A 110 -3.33 -1.49 38.66
CA LEU A 110 -1.91 -1.29 38.41
C LEU A 110 -1.38 -2.03 37.17
N VAL A 111 -1.93 -3.18 36.82
CA VAL A 111 -1.36 -4.07 35.77
C VAL A 111 -2.22 -4.08 34.50
N ILE A 112 -3.50 -3.72 34.57
CA ILE A 112 -4.39 -3.68 33.39
C ILE A 112 -4.75 -2.25 32.99
N LEU A 113 -5.29 -1.45 33.92
CA LEU A 113 -5.77 -0.10 33.61
C LEU A 113 -4.62 0.91 33.45
N LEU A 114 -3.67 0.93 34.38
CA LEU A 114 -2.54 1.88 34.37
C LEU A 114 -1.71 1.84 33.07
N PRO A 115 -1.29 0.69 32.51
CA PRO A 115 -0.52 0.68 31.26
C PRO A 115 -1.35 1.22 30.08
N VAL A 116 -2.67 0.98 30.05
CA VAL A 116 -3.56 1.52 29.01
C VAL A 116 -3.69 3.04 29.13
N VAL A 117 -3.85 3.55 30.35
CA VAL A 117 -3.91 5.00 30.62
C VAL A 117 -2.61 5.68 30.21
N ILE A 118 -1.47 5.21 30.71
CA ILE A 118 -0.17 5.83 30.42
C ILE A 118 0.19 5.68 28.95
N GLY A 119 -0.02 4.50 28.35
CA GLY A 119 0.17 4.29 26.91
C GLY A 119 -0.62 5.29 26.09
N SER A 120 -1.92 5.45 26.39
CA SER A 120 -2.81 6.37 25.67
C SER A 120 -2.44 7.85 25.86
N LEU A 121 -1.95 8.25 27.03
CA LEU A 121 -1.42 9.61 27.26
C LEU A 121 -0.16 9.88 26.43
N PHE A 122 0.69 8.86 26.26
CA PHE A 122 1.91 8.94 25.45
C PHE A 122 1.66 8.71 23.96
N HIS A 123 0.42 8.45 23.53
CA HIS A 123 0.05 8.30 22.13
C HIS A 123 0.37 9.56 21.29
N GLY A 124 0.80 9.34 20.05
CA GLY A 124 1.15 10.38 19.09
C GLY A 124 -0.04 10.90 18.29
N TRP A 125 -0.74 11.91 18.81
CA TRP A 125 -1.92 12.54 18.18
C TRP A 125 -1.67 13.21 16.82
N LYS A 126 -0.41 13.32 16.37
CA LYS A 126 -0.06 14.14 15.19
C LYS A 126 -0.31 13.44 13.84
N ASN A 127 -0.62 12.13 13.78
CA ASN A 127 -0.93 11.43 12.51
C ASN A 127 -1.90 10.24 12.69
N PRO A 128 -3.16 10.46 13.12
CA PRO A 128 -4.10 9.38 13.43
C PRO A 128 -4.58 8.56 12.22
N ARG A 129 -4.15 8.87 10.99
CA ARG A 129 -4.67 8.26 9.74
C ARG A 129 -3.65 7.55 8.86
N GLN A 130 -2.35 7.57 9.20
CA GLN A 130 -1.37 6.78 8.44
C GLN A 130 -1.36 5.34 8.96
N ALA A 131 -1.94 4.41 8.20
CA ALA A 131 -2.05 3.00 8.57
C ALA A 131 -0.70 2.38 8.98
N TYR A 132 0.41 2.87 8.41
CA TYR A 132 1.77 2.36 8.62
C TYR A 132 2.71 3.38 9.28
N ALA A 133 2.19 4.24 10.16
CA ALA A 133 3.01 5.22 10.88
C ALA A 133 4.10 4.54 11.74
N LEU A 134 5.30 5.11 11.76
CA LEU A 134 6.40 4.60 12.58
C LEU A 134 6.23 5.03 14.04
N VAL A 135 6.47 4.08 14.94
CA VAL A 135 6.53 4.30 16.38
C VAL A 135 7.80 5.04 16.77
N ASN A 136 7.65 6.13 17.52
CA ASN A 136 8.77 6.81 18.17
C ASN A 136 9.21 6.00 19.41
N ILE A 137 10.23 5.16 19.22
CA ILE A 137 10.76 4.26 20.27
C ILE A 137 11.18 5.03 21.53
N LYS A 138 11.83 6.19 21.40
CA LYS A 138 12.26 6.99 22.56
C LYS A 138 11.07 7.44 23.40
N ARG A 139 10.01 7.95 22.76
CA ARG A 139 8.78 8.37 23.45
C ARG A 139 8.04 7.19 24.06
N MET A 140 7.97 6.07 23.36
CA MET A 140 7.36 4.84 23.84
C MET A 140 8.05 4.32 25.10
N MET A 141 9.38 4.19 25.05
CA MET A 141 10.17 3.72 26.20
C MET A 141 10.11 4.69 27.37
N MET A 142 10.10 6.01 27.13
CA MET A 142 9.91 7.01 28.20
C MET A 142 8.55 6.82 28.91
N GLY A 143 7.47 6.65 28.16
CA GLY A 143 6.15 6.38 28.73
C GLY A 143 6.10 5.05 29.48
N PHE A 144 6.75 4.03 28.92
CA PHE A 144 6.82 2.71 29.54
C PHE A 144 7.61 2.72 30.83
N THR A 145 8.73 3.45 30.90
CA THR A 145 9.51 3.63 32.13
C THR A 145 8.70 4.35 33.21
N VAL A 146 7.93 5.40 32.86
CA VAL A 146 7.04 6.07 33.83
C VAL A 146 6.01 5.08 34.39
N PHE A 147 5.41 4.26 33.53
CA PHE A 147 4.51 3.20 33.95
C PHE A 147 5.19 2.18 34.88
N GLU A 148 6.35 1.66 34.49
CA GLU A 148 7.07 0.63 35.25
C GLU A 148 7.50 1.13 36.64
N VAL A 149 7.92 2.39 36.77
CA VAL A 149 8.27 2.98 38.07
C VAL A 149 7.04 3.04 38.99
N ILE A 150 5.91 3.56 38.49
CA ILE A 150 4.67 3.67 39.27
C ILE A 150 4.17 2.27 39.67
N LYS A 151 4.15 1.32 38.73
CA LYS A 151 3.72 -0.05 38.97
C LYS A 151 4.64 -0.77 39.95
N SER A 152 5.96 -0.66 39.81
CA SER A 152 6.94 -1.34 40.67
C SER A 152 6.89 -0.82 42.11
N VAL A 153 6.80 0.49 42.30
CA VAL A 153 6.61 1.09 43.64
C VAL A 153 5.27 0.65 44.24
N GLY A 154 4.18 0.72 43.46
CA GLY A 154 2.87 0.27 43.92
C GLY A 154 2.85 -1.21 44.29
N MET A 155 3.55 -2.06 43.54
CA MET A 155 3.65 -3.49 43.79
C MET A 155 4.39 -3.77 45.10
N VAL A 156 5.61 -3.25 45.27
CA VAL A 156 6.42 -3.51 46.49
C VAL A 156 5.75 -2.97 47.75
N LEU A 157 4.99 -1.88 47.67
CA LEU A 157 4.31 -1.30 48.83
C LEU A 157 2.99 -2.02 49.20
N SER A 158 2.36 -2.72 48.25
CA SER A 158 1.02 -3.30 48.45
C SER A 158 1.00 -4.83 48.45
N THR A 159 2.07 -5.49 47.99
CA THR A 159 2.17 -6.95 47.91
C THR A 159 3.40 -7.47 48.65
N PRO A 160 3.51 -8.78 48.88
CA PRO A 160 4.72 -9.41 49.41
C PRO A 160 5.93 -9.41 48.45
N ALA A 161 5.84 -8.75 47.29
CA ALA A 161 6.87 -8.81 46.26
C ALA A 161 8.20 -8.18 46.70
N SER A 162 9.28 -8.91 46.49
CA SER A 162 10.64 -8.37 46.65
C SER A 162 10.99 -7.31 45.60
N ILE A 163 11.90 -6.40 45.96
CA ILE A 163 12.45 -5.38 45.04
C ILE A 163 13.15 -6.06 43.86
N GLU A 164 13.87 -7.16 44.11
CA GLU A 164 14.55 -7.95 43.09
C GLU A 164 13.55 -8.44 42.03
N MET A 165 12.43 -9.01 42.47
CA MET A 165 11.38 -9.47 41.56
C MET A 165 10.79 -8.31 40.74
N ALA A 166 10.53 -7.16 41.37
CA ALA A 166 10.03 -5.98 40.67
C ALA A 166 10.98 -5.52 39.55
N VAL A 167 12.28 -5.47 39.83
CA VAL A 167 13.31 -5.08 38.86
C VAL A 167 13.40 -6.09 37.71
N ILE A 168 13.42 -7.40 38.01
CA ILE A 168 13.48 -8.45 36.99
C ILE A 168 12.28 -8.34 36.03
N MET A 169 11.07 -8.21 36.58
CA MET A 169 9.85 -8.08 35.78
C MET A 169 9.84 -6.80 34.94
N ALA A 170 10.28 -5.67 35.50
CA ALA A 170 10.36 -4.41 34.77
C ALA A 170 11.33 -4.48 33.58
N VAL A 171 12.48 -5.14 33.76
CA VAL A 171 13.45 -5.38 32.68
C VAL A 171 12.85 -6.28 31.60
N MET A 172 12.22 -7.39 31.99
CA MET A 172 11.57 -8.32 31.06
C MET A 172 10.47 -7.63 30.24
N ALA A 173 9.59 -6.88 30.90
CA ALA A 173 8.52 -6.15 30.24
C ALA A 173 9.06 -5.05 29.30
N SER A 174 10.15 -4.38 29.69
CA SER A 174 10.83 -3.37 28.87
C SER A 174 11.40 -3.97 27.58
N ILE A 175 12.00 -5.16 27.67
CA ILE A 175 12.48 -5.89 26.49
C ILE A 175 11.30 -6.28 25.60
N GLY A 176 10.19 -6.74 26.17
CA GLY A 176 8.97 -7.08 25.44
C GLY A 176 8.42 -5.89 24.65
N VAL A 177 8.24 -4.74 25.30
CA VAL A 177 7.74 -3.51 24.64
C VAL A 177 8.72 -2.98 23.59
N MET A 178 10.04 -3.03 23.87
CA MET A 178 11.05 -2.67 22.88
C MET A 178 10.97 -3.58 21.65
N ALA A 179 10.91 -4.90 21.85
CA ALA A 179 10.80 -5.87 20.76
C ALA A 179 9.54 -5.63 19.92
N MET A 180 8.37 -5.40 20.55
CA MET A 180 7.14 -5.05 19.85
C MET A 180 7.31 -3.78 19.00
N GLY A 181 7.91 -2.72 19.55
CA GLY A 181 8.15 -1.48 18.81
C GLY A 181 9.07 -1.66 17.60
N LEU A 182 10.12 -2.47 17.74
CA LEU A 182 11.04 -2.78 16.64
C LEU A 182 10.36 -3.63 15.55
N ILE A 183 9.63 -4.68 15.93
CA ILE A 183 8.89 -5.55 14.99
C ILE A 183 7.86 -4.74 14.19
N LEU A 184 7.10 -3.86 14.85
CA LEU A 184 6.11 -3.02 14.18
C LEU A 184 6.76 -2.04 13.20
N ASN A 185 7.83 -1.37 13.62
CA ASN A 185 8.56 -0.43 12.77
C ASN A 185 9.20 -1.12 11.57
N ASP A 186 9.80 -2.29 11.75
CA ASP A 186 10.39 -3.07 10.66
C ASP A 186 9.32 -3.48 9.64
N THR A 187 8.21 -4.04 10.12
CA THR A 187 7.08 -4.42 9.27
C THR A 187 6.53 -3.22 8.49
N HIS A 188 6.32 -2.07 9.14
CA HIS A 188 5.87 -0.86 8.49
C HIS A 188 6.86 -0.33 7.44
N ARG A 189 8.18 -0.35 7.74
CA ARG A 189 9.23 0.03 6.78
C ARG A 189 9.23 -0.88 5.57
N ASN A 190 9.11 -2.18 5.76
CA ASN A 190 9.07 -3.16 4.68
C ASN A 190 7.86 -2.94 3.77
N ILE A 191 6.68 -2.67 4.34
CA ILE A 191 5.47 -2.35 3.57
C ILE A 191 5.63 -1.06 2.78
N ILE A 192 6.13 0.02 3.41
CA ILE A 192 6.36 1.30 2.73
C ILE A 192 7.37 1.14 1.58
N ARG A 193 8.47 0.42 1.83
CA ARG A 193 9.49 0.15 0.82
C ARG A 193 8.95 -0.71 -0.32
N SER A 194 8.18 -1.74 -0.01
CA SER A 194 7.54 -2.60 -1.02
C SER A 194 6.62 -1.79 -1.92
N LYS A 195 5.78 -0.92 -1.34
CA LYS A 195 4.88 -0.03 -2.12
C LYS A 195 5.66 0.96 -2.99
N ALA A 196 6.77 1.51 -2.50
CA ALA A 196 7.62 2.40 -3.30
C ALA A 196 8.28 1.64 -4.46
N LEU A 197 8.83 0.46 -4.21
CA LEU A 197 9.42 -0.40 -5.25
C LEU A 197 8.39 -0.83 -6.29
N GLU A 198 7.17 -1.14 -5.88
CA GLU A 198 6.07 -1.46 -6.78
C GLU A 198 5.72 -0.26 -7.67
N HIS A 199 5.63 0.94 -7.09
CA HIS A 199 5.39 2.17 -7.86
C HIS A 199 6.51 2.43 -8.87
N ASP A 200 7.77 2.39 -8.43
CA ASP A 200 8.94 2.58 -9.30
C ASP A 200 9.05 1.49 -10.38
N SER A 201 8.61 0.26 -10.08
CA SER A 201 8.56 -0.84 -11.04
C SER A 201 7.40 -0.75 -12.03
N THR A 202 6.40 0.10 -11.79
CA THR A 202 5.17 0.19 -12.60
C THR A 202 4.97 1.54 -13.27
N HIS A 203 5.81 2.53 -12.95
CA HIS A 203 5.69 3.90 -13.46
C HIS A 203 7.01 4.37 -14.10
N ASP A 204 6.89 5.24 -15.09
CA ASP A 204 8.01 5.96 -15.71
C ASP A 204 8.43 7.14 -14.82
N SER A 205 9.72 7.24 -14.52
CA SER A 205 10.27 8.22 -13.58
C SER A 205 10.24 9.65 -14.09
N LEU A 206 10.23 9.86 -15.41
CA LEU A 206 10.21 11.20 -16.00
C LEU A 206 8.80 11.80 -15.96
N THR A 207 7.82 11.07 -16.50
CA THR A 207 6.45 11.56 -16.72
C THR A 207 5.51 11.23 -15.57
N GLY A 208 5.87 10.27 -14.71
CA GLY A 208 5.00 9.73 -13.66
C GLY A 208 3.76 9.00 -14.21
N LEU A 209 3.73 8.70 -15.52
CA LEU A 209 2.75 7.79 -16.10
C LEU A 209 3.12 6.34 -15.75
N PRO A 210 2.16 5.40 -15.82
CA PRO A 210 2.50 3.99 -15.83
C PRO A 210 3.52 3.65 -16.92
N ASN A 211 4.28 2.58 -16.70
CA ASN A 211 5.22 2.04 -17.69
C ASN A 211 4.55 0.92 -18.51
N LEU A 212 5.27 0.42 -19.52
CA LEU A 212 4.77 -0.60 -20.41
C LEU A 212 4.38 -1.91 -19.69
N ARG A 213 5.06 -2.27 -18.61
CA ARG A 213 4.72 -3.46 -17.82
C ARG A 213 3.32 -3.31 -17.19
N PHE A 214 3.06 -2.20 -16.51
CA PHE A 214 1.76 -1.93 -15.92
C PHE A 214 0.65 -1.89 -16.98
N PHE A 215 0.94 -1.27 -18.13
CA PHE A 215 0.00 -1.24 -19.26
C PHE A 215 -0.43 -2.64 -19.69
N HIS A 216 0.53 -3.55 -19.91
CA HIS A 216 0.21 -4.92 -20.31
C HIS A 216 -0.61 -5.67 -19.25
N GLU A 217 -0.29 -5.50 -17.97
CA GLU A 217 -1.02 -6.14 -16.86
C GLU A 217 -2.49 -5.68 -16.86
N GLN A 218 -2.74 -4.37 -16.93
CA GLN A 218 -4.10 -3.81 -16.95
C GLN A 218 -4.90 -4.18 -18.20
N VAL A 219 -4.29 -4.10 -19.39
CA VAL A 219 -4.98 -4.41 -20.65
C VAL A 219 -5.33 -5.89 -20.73
N ARG A 220 -4.47 -6.79 -20.22
CA ARG A 220 -4.79 -8.23 -20.13
C ARG A 220 -6.00 -8.48 -19.23
N GLU A 221 -6.10 -7.79 -18.09
CA GLU A 221 -7.27 -7.91 -17.20
C GLU A 221 -8.55 -7.43 -17.90
N LEU A 222 -8.51 -6.25 -18.54
CA LEU A 222 -9.65 -5.71 -19.30
C LEU A 222 -10.09 -6.69 -20.39
N LYS A 223 -9.14 -7.32 -21.08
CA LYS A 223 -9.43 -8.27 -22.14
C LYS A 223 -10.03 -9.56 -21.59
N TYR A 224 -9.50 -10.06 -20.47
CA TYR A 224 -10.07 -11.23 -19.77
C TYR A 224 -11.52 -10.99 -19.35
N ARG A 225 -11.86 -9.76 -18.98
CA ARG A 225 -13.23 -9.33 -18.65
C ARG A 225 -14.12 -9.08 -19.87
N GLY A 226 -13.59 -9.19 -21.09
CA GLY A 226 -14.32 -8.96 -22.33
C GLY A 226 -14.70 -7.49 -22.57
N VAL A 227 -13.96 -6.54 -21.99
CA VAL A 227 -14.22 -5.11 -22.17
C VAL A 227 -13.88 -4.70 -23.62
N PRO A 228 -14.82 -4.10 -24.38
CA PRO A 228 -14.50 -3.52 -25.69
C PRO A 228 -13.45 -2.42 -25.53
N MET A 229 -12.40 -2.46 -26.34
CA MET A 229 -11.26 -1.55 -26.19
C MET A 229 -10.56 -1.25 -27.51
N ALA A 230 -9.74 -0.20 -27.53
CA ALA A 230 -8.81 0.09 -28.61
C ALA A 230 -7.44 0.47 -28.07
N ILE A 231 -6.38 -0.04 -28.70
CA ILE A 231 -4.99 0.33 -28.39
C ILE A 231 -4.61 1.49 -29.29
N VAL A 232 -3.95 2.50 -28.72
CA VAL A 232 -3.47 3.69 -29.43
C VAL A 232 -1.99 3.88 -29.16
N MET A 233 -1.20 3.96 -30.22
CA MET A 233 0.19 4.40 -30.18
C MET A 233 0.25 5.88 -30.51
N MET A 234 1.01 6.63 -29.73
CA MET A 234 1.19 8.07 -29.87
C MET A 234 2.67 8.40 -29.85
N ASP A 235 3.09 9.34 -30.69
CA ASP A 235 4.47 9.81 -30.74
C ASP A 235 4.52 11.31 -30.98
N VAL A 236 5.50 11.98 -30.36
CA VAL A 236 5.69 13.43 -30.47
C VAL A 236 6.41 13.79 -31.77
N ASP A 237 5.72 14.53 -32.62
CA ASP A 237 6.22 14.89 -33.93
C ASP A 237 7.47 15.76 -33.84
N HIS A 238 8.51 15.40 -34.60
CA HIS A 238 9.77 16.14 -34.68
C HIS A 238 10.47 16.38 -33.32
N PHE A 239 10.25 15.52 -32.32
CA PHE A 239 10.80 15.74 -30.97
C PHE A 239 12.33 15.78 -30.93
N LYS A 240 13.01 15.04 -31.82
CA LYS A 240 14.46 15.19 -32.02
C LYS A 240 14.86 16.62 -32.39
N ASN A 241 14.14 17.27 -33.32
CA ASN A 241 14.41 18.66 -33.71
C ASN A 241 14.23 19.63 -32.52
N TYR A 242 13.20 19.39 -31.70
CA TYR A 242 13.00 20.15 -30.47
C TYR A 242 14.19 20.00 -29.51
N ASN A 243 14.64 18.77 -29.25
CA ASN A 243 15.79 18.49 -28.41
C ASN A 243 17.10 19.07 -28.96
N ASP A 244 17.32 19.00 -30.27
CA ASP A 244 18.51 19.55 -30.92
C ASP A 244 18.54 21.09 -30.79
N THR A 245 17.37 21.74 -30.69
CA THR A 245 17.23 23.21 -30.57
C THR A 245 17.29 23.69 -29.12
N HIS A 246 16.65 22.99 -28.19
CA HIS A 246 16.43 23.45 -26.80
C HIS A 246 17.15 22.62 -25.74
N GLY A 247 17.78 21.51 -26.14
CA GLY A 247 18.43 20.54 -25.26
C GLY A 247 17.44 19.56 -24.61
N HIS A 248 17.96 18.38 -24.26
CA HIS A 248 17.19 17.32 -23.59
C HIS A 248 16.43 17.77 -22.33
N PRO A 249 16.98 18.63 -21.44
CA PRO A 249 16.22 19.08 -20.26
C PRO A 249 14.92 19.81 -20.61
N ALA A 250 14.88 20.55 -21.73
CA ALA A 250 13.66 21.19 -22.19
C ALA A 250 12.69 20.16 -22.79
N GLY A 251 13.19 19.13 -23.47
CA GLY A 251 12.38 18.02 -23.99
C GLY A 251 11.72 17.23 -22.86
N ASP A 252 12.44 16.96 -21.78
CA ASP A 252 11.93 16.30 -20.59
C ASP A 252 10.70 17.03 -20.02
N VAL A 253 10.73 18.36 -19.98
CA VAL A 253 9.60 19.20 -19.54
C VAL A 253 8.41 19.10 -20.50
N VAL A 254 8.65 18.97 -21.81
CA VAL A 254 7.59 18.73 -22.80
C VAL A 254 6.93 17.38 -22.55
N LEU A 255 7.70 16.31 -22.38
CA LEU A 255 7.16 14.96 -22.11
C LEU A 255 6.38 14.90 -20.80
N GLN A 256 6.87 15.57 -19.74
CA GLN A 256 6.13 15.73 -18.49
C GLN A 256 4.80 16.44 -18.68
N SER A 257 4.79 17.52 -19.47
CA SER A 257 3.59 18.29 -19.77
C SER A 257 2.58 17.47 -20.58
N ILE A 258 3.04 16.71 -21.58
CA ILE A 258 2.20 15.79 -22.36
C ILE A 258 1.62 14.71 -21.43
N GLY A 259 2.42 14.10 -20.58
CA GLY A 259 1.92 13.09 -19.63
C GLY A 259 0.85 13.64 -18.69
N ARG A 260 0.96 14.91 -18.27
CA ARG A 260 -0.11 15.58 -17.51
C ARG A 260 -1.37 15.80 -18.35
N LEU A 261 -1.25 16.30 -19.58
CA LEU A 261 -2.39 16.51 -20.48
C LEU A 261 -3.12 15.20 -20.76
N MET A 262 -2.40 14.09 -20.96
CA MET A 262 -3.00 12.77 -21.10
C MET A 262 -3.82 12.39 -19.86
N LYS A 263 -3.29 12.59 -18.64
CA LYS A 263 -4.04 12.30 -17.40
C LYS A 263 -5.31 13.14 -17.26
N GLU A 264 -5.31 14.37 -17.78
CA GLU A 264 -6.47 15.28 -17.72
C GLU A 264 -7.57 14.90 -18.73
N GLU A 265 -7.19 14.43 -19.92
CA GLU A 265 -8.13 14.08 -21.00
C GLU A 265 -8.69 12.65 -20.88
N MET A 266 -8.01 11.74 -20.19
CA MET A 266 -8.41 10.34 -20.12
C MET A 266 -9.53 10.07 -19.12
N ARG A 267 -10.44 9.15 -19.48
CA ARG A 267 -11.57 8.79 -18.63
C ARG A 267 -11.15 7.83 -17.52
N SER A 268 -11.98 7.77 -16.48
CA SER A 268 -11.87 6.74 -15.45
C SER A 268 -12.08 5.35 -16.07
N GLY A 269 -11.01 4.60 -16.26
CA GLY A 269 -11.03 3.26 -16.86
C GLY A 269 -10.03 3.10 -18.01
N ASP A 270 -9.69 4.19 -18.69
CA ASP A 270 -8.66 4.19 -19.72
C ASP A 270 -7.28 3.95 -19.10
N VAL A 271 -6.42 3.27 -19.84
CA VAL A 271 -5.06 2.96 -19.40
C VAL A 271 -4.09 3.75 -20.28
N ILE A 272 -3.15 4.45 -19.67
CA ILE A 272 -2.08 5.17 -20.38
C ILE A 272 -0.73 4.78 -19.82
N ALA A 273 0.29 4.77 -20.67
CA ALA A 273 1.65 4.53 -20.27
C ALA A 273 2.64 5.22 -21.21
N ARG A 274 3.87 5.42 -20.71
CA ARG A 274 5.00 5.76 -21.57
C ARG A 274 5.56 4.47 -22.18
N TYR A 275 5.61 4.42 -23.50
CA TYR A 275 6.09 3.26 -24.26
C TYR A 275 7.62 3.31 -24.46
N GLY A 276 8.12 4.48 -24.84
CA GLY A 276 9.52 4.71 -25.20
C GLY A 276 10.00 6.13 -24.89
N GLY A 277 11.03 6.58 -25.58
CA GLY A 277 11.64 7.91 -25.37
C GLY A 277 10.63 9.05 -25.55
N GLU A 278 10.00 9.11 -26.73
CA GLU A 278 8.99 10.11 -27.11
C GLU A 278 7.63 9.47 -27.43
N GLU A 279 7.49 8.19 -27.12
CA GLU A 279 6.35 7.35 -27.48
C GLU A 279 5.49 7.03 -26.25
N PHE A 280 4.19 7.07 -26.45
CA PHE A 280 3.18 6.77 -25.45
C PHE A 280 2.21 5.74 -26.01
N ILE A 281 1.61 4.98 -25.11
CA ILE A 281 0.60 3.98 -25.44
C ILE A 281 -0.64 4.20 -24.58
N LEU A 282 -1.81 4.07 -25.20
CA LEU A 282 -3.10 4.24 -24.56
C LEU A 282 -4.00 3.02 -24.86
N CYS A 283 -4.92 2.74 -23.94
CA CYS A 283 -6.02 1.80 -24.11
C CYS A 283 -7.30 2.54 -23.77
N PHE A 284 -8.08 2.87 -24.80
CA PHE A 284 -9.43 3.39 -24.61
C PHE A 284 -10.36 2.23 -24.29
N THR A 285 -11.17 2.40 -23.26
CA THR A 285 -12.15 1.41 -22.80
C THR A 285 -13.56 1.77 -23.24
N GLU A 286 -14.42 0.75 -23.34
CA GLU A 286 -15.83 0.90 -23.74
C GLU A 286 -16.03 1.50 -25.15
N VAL A 287 -15.03 1.33 -26.02
CA VAL A 287 -15.06 1.78 -27.42
C VAL A 287 -15.20 0.59 -28.36
N SER A 288 -16.03 0.73 -29.40
CA SER A 288 -16.31 -0.36 -30.35
C SER A 288 -16.36 0.09 -31.82
N THR A 289 -16.34 1.40 -32.08
CA THR A 289 -16.43 1.97 -33.42
C THR A 289 -15.20 2.82 -33.74
N GLU A 290 -14.81 2.85 -35.01
CA GLU A 290 -13.69 3.70 -35.49
C GLU A 290 -13.93 5.17 -35.17
N ARG A 291 -15.18 5.63 -35.30
CA ARG A 291 -15.57 6.99 -34.98
C ARG A 291 -15.31 7.37 -33.52
N GLN A 292 -15.71 6.52 -32.56
CA GLN A 292 -15.49 6.78 -31.14
C GLN A 292 -14.00 6.88 -30.80
N VAL A 293 -13.22 5.94 -31.33
CA VAL A 293 -11.77 5.90 -31.12
C VAL A 293 -11.10 7.13 -31.73
N PHE A 294 -11.51 7.50 -32.94
CA PHE A 294 -11.02 8.70 -33.62
C PHE A 294 -11.35 9.97 -32.83
N GLU A 295 -12.61 10.17 -32.44
CA GLU A 295 -13.04 11.37 -31.70
C GLU A 295 -12.27 11.52 -30.38
N GLN A 296 -12.01 10.42 -29.66
CA GLN A 296 -11.25 10.46 -28.41
C GLN A 296 -9.74 10.71 -28.63
N ALA A 297 -9.14 10.08 -29.64
CA ALA A 297 -7.73 10.30 -29.98
C ALA A 297 -7.49 11.72 -30.53
N ASP A 298 -8.40 12.22 -31.38
CA ASP A 298 -8.28 13.54 -32.00
C ASP A 298 -8.50 14.66 -30.97
N ALA A 299 -9.36 14.45 -29.96
CA ALA A 299 -9.49 15.37 -28.85
C ALA A 299 -8.16 15.55 -28.09
N LEU A 300 -7.47 14.44 -27.76
CA LEU A 300 -6.15 14.48 -27.13
C LEU A 300 -5.11 15.15 -28.04
N ARG A 301 -5.10 14.82 -29.34
CA ARG A 301 -4.22 15.43 -30.34
C ARG A 301 -4.39 16.95 -30.38
N ALA A 302 -5.62 17.41 -30.56
CA ALA A 302 -5.96 18.84 -30.61
C ALA A 302 -5.60 19.55 -29.30
N ARG A 303 -5.85 18.90 -28.15
CA ARG A 303 -5.47 19.45 -26.84
C ARG A 303 -3.97 19.67 -26.71
N ILE A 304 -3.15 18.74 -27.20
CA ILE A 304 -1.68 18.86 -27.20
C ILE A 304 -1.26 19.96 -28.18
N GLU A 305 -1.79 19.98 -29.40
CA GLU A 305 -1.50 21.02 -30.39
C GLU A 305 -1.84 22.44 -29.88
N ASP A 306 -2.93 22.59 -29.12
CA ASP A 306 -3.36 23.86 -28.54
C ASP A 306 -2.62 24.26 -27.25
N TYR A 307 -1.82 23.35 -26.68
CA TYR A 307 -1.05 23.65 -25.49
C TYR A 307 0.20 24.47 -25.83
N ALA A 308 0.39 25.59 -25.13
CA ALA A 308 1.53 26.47 -25.31
C ALA A 308 2.80 25.89 -24.64
N PHE A 309 3.51 25.04 -25.37
CA PHE A 309 4.83 24.56 -24.95
C PHE A 309 5.90 25.64 -25.19
N TYR A 310 6.84 25.75 -24.26
CA TYR A 310 8.04 26.58 -24.44
C TYR A 310 8.78 26.18 -25.71
N GLY A 311 9.16 27.13 -26.57
CA GLY A 311 9.89 26.85 -27.82
C GLY A 311 9.07 26.14 -28.90
N GLY A 312 7.75 25.98 -28.71
CA GLY A 312 6.86 25.34 -29.67
C GLY A 312 6.76 26.10 -30.98
N GLU A 313 6.84 27.43 -30.95
CA GLU A 313 6.81 28.32 -32.11
C GLU A 313 7.98 28.12 -33.08
N GLN A 314 9.05 27.46 -32.62
CA GLN A 314 10.25 27.15 -33.39
C GLN A 314 10.19 25.75 -34.04
N GLN A 315 9.11 24.99 -33.80
CA GLN A 315 8.90 23.69 -34.43
C GLN A 315 8.31 23.81 -35.85
N PRO A 316 8.45 22.77 -36.68
CA PRO A 316 7.71 22.69 -37.94
C PRO A 316 6.20 22.87 -37.69
N GLY A 317 5.58 23.85 -38.34
CA GLY A 317 4.17 24.20 -38.10
C GLY A 317 3.91 25.14 -36.91
N GLY A 318 4.97 25.58 -36.21
CA GLY A 318 4.90 26.56 -35.13
C GLY A 318 4.29 26.04 -33.83
N ARG A 319 4.13 24.72 -33.68
CA ARG A 319 3.54 24.04 -32.52
C ARG A 319 4.20 22.69 -32.30
N ILE A 320 4.16 22.20 -31.06
CA ILE A 320 4.47 20.79 -30.77
C ILE A 320 3.19 19.99 -31.01
N THR A 321 3.27 18.99 -31.88
CA THR A 321 2.13 18.13 -32.24
C THR A 321 2.45 16.68 -31.95
N VAL A 322 1.41 15.84 -31.99
CA VAL A 322 1.53 14.39 -31.87
C VAL A 322 0.82 13.71 -33.03
N SER A 323 1.38 12.60 -33.47
CA SER A 323 0.70 11.67 -34.38
C SER A 323 0.19 10.47 -33.59
N LEU A 324 -0.98 9.95 -33.97
CA LEU A 324 -1.59 8.79 -33.32
C LEU A 324 -1.99 7.72 -34.33
N GLY A 325 -1.83 6.47 -33.94
CA GLY A 325 -2.33 5.29 -34.63
C GLY A 325 -3.11 4.40 -33.68
N ALA A 326 -4.33 4.03 -34.06
CA ALA A 326 -5.21 3.24 -33.20
C ALA A 326 -5.67 1.94 -33.85
N ALA A 327 -5.72 0.87 -33.07
CA ALA A 327 -6.24 -0.43 -33.47
C ALA A 327 -7.37 -0.86 -32.53
N ILE A 328 -8.55 -1.12 -33.10
CA ILE A 328 -9.72 -1.57 -32.33
C ILE A 328 -9.61 -3.06 -32.04
N SER A 329 -9.73 -3.45 -30.77
CA SER A 329 -9.69 -4.86 -30.38
C SER A 329 -10.90 -5.59 -30.93
N SER A 330 -10.64 -6.71 -31.63
CA SER A 330 -11.60 -7.81 -31.65
C SER A 330 -11.37 -8.70 -30.43
N THR A 331 -12.38 -9.44 -29.96
CA THR A 331 -12.33 -10.18 -28.68
C THR A 331 -11.22 -11.23 -28.59
N GLU A 332 -10.70 -11.71 -29.72
CA GLU A 332 -9.81 -12.88 -29.75
C GLU A 332 -8.31 -12.52 -29.87
N GLN A 333 -7.94 -11.33 -30.34
CA GLN A 333 -6.56 -11.02 -30.74
C GLN A 333 -5.61 -10.72 -29.57
N PRO A 334 -4.40 -11.32 -29.51
CA PRO A 334 -3.38 -10.98 -28.53
C PRO A 334 -3.11 -9.47 -28.46
N VAL A 335 -2.81 -8.97 -27.26
CA VAL A 335 -2.54 -7.53 -27.03
C VAL A 335 -1.37 -7.05 -27.90
N ASP A 336 -0.33 -7.87 -28.04
CA ASP A 336 0.87 -7.52 -28.80
C ASP A 336 0.55 -7.31 -30.30
N GLU A 337 -0.40 -8.08 -30.85
CA GLU A 337 -0.86 -7.91 -32.23
C GLU A 337 -1.64 -6.59 -32.43
N LEU A 338 -2.39 -6.16 -31.41
CA LEU A 338 -3.09 -4.88 -31.43
C LEU A 338 -2.10 -3.71 -31.37
N ILE A 339 -1.06 -3.84 -30.55
CA ILE A 339 0.03 -2.85 -30.46
C ILE A 339 0.72 -2.71 -31.81
N GLU A 340 1.10 -3.82 -32.45
CA GLU A 340 1.74 -3.80 -33.78
C GLU A 340 0.84 -3.15 -34.85
N LYS A 341 -0.48 -3.38 -34.78
CA LYS A 341 -1.45 -2.74 -35.68
C LYS A 341 -1.60 -1.24 -35.43
N ALA A 342 -1.62 -0.83 -34.17
CA ALA A 342 -1.65 0.57 -33.79
C ALA A 342 -0.35 1.30 -34.21
N ASP A 343 0.80 0.65 -34.07
CA ASP A 343 2.10 1.18 -34.51
C ASP A 343 2.16 1.39 -36.03
N ARG A 344 1.68 0.42 -36.82
CA ARG A 344 1.55 0.61 -38.29
C ARG A 344 0.62 1.77 -38.66
N ALA A 345 -0.47 1.95 -37.92
CA ALA A 345 -1.36 3.09 -38.12
C ALA A 345 -0.67 4.42 -37.75
N LEU A 346 0.17 4.42 -36.72
CA LEU A 346 0.95 5.59 -36.30
C LEU A 346 1.98 5.95 -37.38
N TYR A 347 2.66 4.96 -37.94
CA TYR A 347 3.55 5.16 -39.08
C TYR A 347 2.83 5.85 -40.25
N HIS A 348 1.61 5.40 -40.58
CA HIS A 348 0.80 6.02 -41.63
C HIS A 348 0.45 7.48 -41.31
N SER A 349 0.10 7.80 -40.06
CA SER A 349 -0.11 9.18 -39.60
C SER A 349 1.15 10.03 -39.77
N LYS A 350 2.34 9.51 -39.44
CA LYS A 350 3.60 10.23 -39.62
C LYS A 350 3.96 10.47 -41.08
N ASP A 351 3.73 9.49 -41.95
CA ASP A 351 4.05 9.57 -43.38
C ASP A 351 3.09 10.51 -44.13
N SER A 352 1.81 10.50 -43.74
CA SER A 352 0.76 11.29 -44.39
C SER A 352 0.68 12.75 -43.89
N GLY A 353 1.75 13.30 -43.32
CA GLY A 353 1.84 14.71 -42.93
C GLY A 353 1.87 15.03 -41.44
N ARG A 354 1.88 14.01 -40.55
CA ARG A 354 1.90 14.17 -39.08
C ARG A 354 0.68 14.89 -38.52
N ASN A 355 0.66 15.14 -37.21
CA ASN A 355 -0.44 15.83 -36.51
C ASN A 355 -1.83 15.28 -36.88
N GLN A 356 -1.97 13.96 -36.88
CA GLN A 356 -3.22 13.30 -37.27
C GLN A 356 -3.41 11.94 -36.62
N VAL A 357 -4.62 11.42 -36.74
CA VAL A 357 -5.05 10.13 -36.20
C VAL A 357 -5.42 9.18 -37.32
N THR A 358 -4.80 8.00 -37.34
CA THR A 358 -5.20 6.89 -38.23
C THR A 358 -5.82 5.79 -37.37
N VAL A 359 -7.05 5.36 -37.68
CA VAL A 359 -7.73 4.26 -36.98
C VAL A 359 -7.87 3.07 -37.92
N VAL A 360 -7.45 1.90 -37.46
CA VAL A 360 -7.62 0.63 -38.16
C VAL A 360 -8.50 -0.30 -37.36
N LYS A 361 -9.49 -0.90 -38.03
CA LYS A 361 -10.26 -2.00 -37.44
C LYS A 361 -9.61 -3.32 -37.80
N VAL A 362 -9.38 -4.13 -36.77
CA VAL A 362 -8.80 -5.44 -37.00
C VAL A 362 -9.88 -6.42 -37.42
N LYS A 363 -9.81 -6.90 -38.67
CA LYS A 363 -10.66 -8.00 -39.13
C LYS A 363 -10.27 -9.26 -38.36
N ALA A 364 -11.26 -10.00 -37.84
CA ALA A 364 -11.03 -11.35 -37.36
C ALA A 364 -10.54 -12.19 -38.55
N ASN A 365 -9.42 -12.90 -38.38
CA ASN A 365 -9.03 -13.93 -39.34
C ASN A 365 -10.06 -15.06 -39.23
N ILE A 366 -11.13 -14.96 -39.99
CA ILE A 366 -11.95 -16.13 -40.32
C ILE A 366 -11.19 -16.81 -41.46
N GLU A 367 -10.30 -17.75 -41.12
CA GLU A 367 -9.93 -18.75 -42.11
C GLU A 367 -11.23 -19.45 -42.55
N PRO A 368 -11.57 -19.49 -43.85
CA PRO A 368 -12.66 -20.33 -44.28
C PRO A 368 -12.24 -21.77 -43.97
N ALA A 369 -12.99 -22.44 -43.10
CA ALA A 369 -12.89 -23.88 -42.92
C ALA A 369 -12.97 -24.51 -44.32
N SER A 370 -11.84 -25.03 -44.79
CA SER A 370 -11.79 -25.77 -46.04
C SER A 370 -12.82 -26.89 -45.95
N GLU A 371 -13.83 -26.82 -46.80
CA GLU A 371 -14.75 -27.92 -47.07
C GLU A 371 -13.92 -29.18 -47.31
N TYR A 372 -13.93 -30.09 -46.34
CA TYR A 372 -13.63 -31.49 -46.63
C TYR A 372 -14.75 -31.97 -47.56
N GLN A 373 -14.47 -31.96 -48.87
CA GLN A 373 -15.22 -32.75 -49.82
C GLN A 373 -15.10 -34.21 -49.42
N VAL A 374 -16.19 -34.74 -48.86
CA VAL A 374 -16.42 -36.18 -48.76
C VAL A 374 -16.72 -36.65 -50.18
N ASN A 375 -15.72 -37.23 -50.85
CA ASN A 375 -15.98 -38.03 -52.05
C ASN A 375 -16.68 -39.33 -51.62
N THR A 376 -17.85 -39.55 -52.22
CA THR A 376 -18.61 -40.80 -52.26
C THR A 376 -17.83 -41.96 -52.85
#